data_AF-A0A1J4XSY3-F1
#
_entry.id   AF-A0A1J4XSY3-F1
#
_cell.length_a   1.000
_cell.length_b   1.000
_cell.length_c   1.000
_cell.angle_alpha   90.00
_cell.angle_beta   90.00
_cell.angle_gamma   90.00
#
_symmetry.space_group_name_H-M   'P 1'
#
loop_
_entity.id
_entity.type
_entity.pdbx_description
1 polymer ?
#
loop_
_entity_poly.entity_id
_entity_poly.type
_entity_poly.pdbx_seq_one_letter_code
_entity_poly.pdbx_strand_id
1 'polypeptide(L)'
;MKKTSKIKTPKESKLPTGQETEKMPKAKKIKEVKTTAAAPKERYFEAVGRRKTAVARVRLYTKKTGLEVNNQDFQKYFPIKRLQDKVFSPLEKMKISDKLGGVIKVKGGGISAQAEAIALG
;
A
#
# COMPACT_ATOMS: atom_id res chain seq x y z
N MET A 1 30.14 17.30 51.43
CA MET A 1 29.68 15.90 51.62
C MET A 1 28.52 15.62 50.66
N LYS A 2 28.60 14.53 49.88
CA LYS A 2 27.66 14.14 48.82
C LYS A 2 26.45 13.39 49.41
N LYS A 3 25.22 13.69 48.98
CA LYS A 3 24.11 12.72 48.92
C LYS A 3 23.18 13.04 47.75
N THR A 4 23.29 12.23 46.69
CA THR A 4 22.30 12.05 45.62
C THR A 4 21.22 11.08 46.08
N SER A 5 19.96 11.20 45.62
CA SER A 5 19.27 10.16 44.83
C SER A 5 17.73 10.26 44.80
N LYS A 6 17.21 9.95 43.61
CA LYS A 6 15.92 9.31 43.27
C LYS A 6 14.62 10.10 43.45
N ILE A 7 14.20 10.71 42.34
CA ILE A 7 12.79 10.97 41.99
C ILE A 7 12.10 9.62 41.76
N LYS A 8 11.00 9.39 42.47
CA LYS A 8 10.17 8.17 42.47
C LYS A 8 8.81 8.52 41.87
N THR A 9 8.48 7.94 40.72
CA THR A 9 7.14 7.97 40.13
C THR A 9 6.15 7.18 40.99
N PRO A 10 4.90 7.66 41.16
CA PRO A 10 3.77 6.82 41.49
C PRO A 10 2.85 6.58 40.28
N LYS A 11 2.04 5.55 40.46
CA LYS A 11 1.40 4.67 39.48
C LYS A 11 -0.13 4.79 39.63
N GLU A 12 -0.85 4.56 38.54
CA GLU A 12 -2.26 4.14 38.44
C GLU A 12 -3.40 5.12 38.82
N SER A 13 -4.24 5.44 37.83
CA SER A 13 -5.69 5.59 38.00
C SER A 13 -6.43 4.89 36.84
N LYS A 14 -7.48 4.17 37.22
CA LYS A 14 -8.30 3.26 36.40
C LYS A 14 -9.46 4.01 35.74
N LEU A 15 -9.94 3.52 34.59
CA LEU A 15 -11.32 3.71 34.11
C LEU A 15 -11.82 2.40 33.48
N PRO A 16 -12.97 1.85 33.92
CA PRO A 16 -13.54 0.58 33.42
C PRO A 16 -14.69 0.76 32.39
N THR A 17 -14.71 -0.18 31.44
CA THR A 17 -15.84 -0.95 30.86
C THR A 17 -16.98 -0.32 30.03
N GLY A 18 -17.17 -0.89 28.83
CA GLY A 18 -18.44 -1.09 28.08
C GLY A 18 -18.69 -0.06 26.97
N GLN A 19 -18.90 -0.40 25.69
CA GLN A 19 -19.73 -1.47 25.14
C GLN A 19 -19.24 -1.96 23.76
N GLU A 20 -19.63 -3.19 23.47
CA GLU A 20 -19.33 -4.03 22.31
C GLU A 20 -20.01 -3.53 21.02
N THR A 21 -19.40 -3.82 19.87
CA THR A 21 -20.08 -4.63 18.85
C THR A 21 -19.04 -5.14 17.85
N GLU A 22 -18.84 -6.45 17.92
CA GLU A 22 -18.34 -7.26 16.82
C GLU A 22 -19.10 -6.96 15.53
N LYS A 23 -18.39 -6.95 14.41
CA LYS A 23 -18.72 -7.80 13.26
C LYS A 23 -17.60 -7.74 12.23
N MET A 24 -16.85 -8.84 12.16
CA MET A 24 -16.21 -9.29 10.94
C MET A 24 -17.24 -9.24 9.79
N PRO A 25 -16.99 -8.58 8.66
CA PRO A 25 -17.61 -8.97 7.42
C PRO A 25 -16.87 -10.22 6.91
N LYS A 26 -17.58 -11.33 7.13
CA LYS A 26 -17.35 -12.70 6.69
C LYS A 26 -16.70 -12.82 5.31
N ALA A 27 -15.78 -13.76 5.21
CA ALA A 27 -15.47 -14.42 3.96
C ALA A 27 -16.75 -14.98 3.32
N LYS A 28 -17.01 -14.62 2.06
CA LYS A 28 -17.53 -15.46 0.96
C LYS A 28 -18.12 -14.62 -0.17
N LYS A 29 -17.33 -14.42 -1.22
CA LYS A 29 -17.69 -14.91 -2.56
C LYS A 29 -16.45 -14.89 -3.46
N ILE A 30 -15.64 -15.95 -3.34
CA ILE A 30 -14.84 -16.39 -4.48
C ILE A 30 -15.87 -16.97 -5.44
N LYS A 31 -16.40 -16.14 -6.33
CA LYS A 31 -17.17 -16.60 -7.47
C LYS A 31 -16.17 -17.22 -8.43
N GLU A 32 -16.25 -18.54 -8.54
CA GLU A 32 -15.98 -19.36 -9.73
C GLU A 32 -15.22 -18.66 -10.85
N VAL A 33 -13.96 -19.07 -11.01
CA VAL A 33 -13.15 -18.84 -12.20
C VAL A 33 -13.83 -19.53 -13.37
N LYS A 34 -14.67 -18.79 -14.10
CA LYS A 34 -15.11 -19.18 -15.43
C LYS A 34 -14.01 -18.81 -16.42
N THR A 35 -13.18 -19.79 -16.73
CA THR A 35 -12.35 -19.78 -17.94
C THR A 35 -13.29 -19.78 -19.15
N THR A 36 -13.43 -18.65 -19.83
CA THR A 36 -13.76 -18.60 -21.27
C THR A 36 -13.75 -17.16 -21.80
N ALA A 37 -13.20 -17.03 -23.01
CA ALA A 37 -13.29 -15.93 -23.97
C ALA A 37 -12.38 -14.70 -23.75
N ALA A 38 -11.61 -14.40 -24.79
CA ALA A 38 -10.65 -13.32 -24.90
C ALA A 38 -11.29 -11.96 -24.59
N ALA A 39 -10.94 -11.40 -23.43
CA ALA A 39 -11.35 -10.06 -23.03
C ALA A 39 -10.80 -9.01 -24.02
N PRO A 40 -11.51 -7.90 -24.26
CA PRO A 40 -11.02 -6.80 -25.07
C PRO A 40 -9.67 -6.32 -24.52
N LYS A 41 -8.66 -6.22 -25.40
CA LYS A 41 -7.34 -5.68 -25.05
C LYS A 41 -7.50 -4.19 -24.70
N GLU A 42 -7.68 -3.90 -23.43
CA GLU A 42 -7.68 -2.52 -22.94
C GLU A 42 -6.31 -1.89 -23.18
N ARG A 43 -6.31 -0.68 -23.75
CA ARG A 43 -5.08 0.09 -23.93
C ARG A 43 -4.57 0.49 -22.54
N TYR A 44 -3.31 0.20 -22.29
CA TYR A 44 -2.60 0.58 -21.08
C TYR A 44 -1.30 1.29 -21.44
N PHE A 45 -0.84 2.16 -20.54
CA PHE A 45 0.49 2.73 -20.61
C PHE A 45 1.43 1.88 -19.76
N GLU A 46 2.56 1.47 -20.34
CA GLU A 46 3.59 0.70 -19.64
C GLU A 46 4.81 1.56 -19.40
N ALA A 47 5.28 1.54 -18.16
CA ALA A 47 6.52 2.16 -17.75
C ALA A 47 7.28 1.25 -16.79
N VAL A 48 8.59 1.45 -16.73
CA VAL A 48 9.50 0.60 -15.96
C VAL A 48 10.35 1.50 -15.08
N GLY A 49 10.21 1.36 -13.78
CA GLY A 49 11.01 2.06 -12.79
C GLY A 49 12.04 1.13 -12.16
N ARG A 50 13.24 1.65 -11.92
CA ARG A 50 14.34 0.89 -11.33
C ARG A 50 15.01 1.71 -10.23
N ARG A 51 15.24 1.09 -9.07
CA ARG A 51 15.91 1.75 -7.93
C ARG A 51 16.71 0.71 -7.15
N LYS A 52 18.01 0.95 -6.98
CA LYS A 52 18.95 -0.02 -6.40
C LYS A 52 18.85 -1.36 -7.16
N THR A 53 18.46 -2.43 -6.49
CA THR A 53 18.23 -3.76 -7.09
C THR A 53 16.74 -4.06 -7.37
N ALA A 54 15.83 -3.10 -7.10
CA ALA A 54 14.41 -3.26 -7.34
C ALA A 54 14.01 -2.82 -8.76
N VAL A 55 13.17 -3.62 -9.42
CA VAL A 55 12.59 -3.35 -10.73
C VAL A 55 11.07 -3.43 -10.63
N ALA A 56 10.41 -2.34 -10.98
CA ALA A 56 8.96 -2.21 -11.04
C ALA A 56 8.51 -2.06 -12.50
N ARG A 57 7.53 -2.87 -12.90
CA ARG A 57 6.77 -2.68 -14.15
C ARG A 57 5.39 -2.17 -13.79
N VAL A 58 5.06 -0.96 -14.23
CA VAL A 58 3.80 -0.28 -13.94
C VAL A 58 2.96 -0.30 -15.21
N ARG A 59 1.72 -0.77 -15.08
CA ARG A 59 0.70 -0.71 -16.14
C ARG A 59 -0.42 0.20 -15.67
N LEU A 60 -0.59 1.33 -16.33
CA LEU A 60 -1.61 2.33 -16.01
C LEU A 60 -2.79 2.21 -16.96
N TYR A 61 -3.98 2.30 -16.39
CA TYR A 61 -5.28 2.25 -17.06
C TYR A 61 -6.07 3.50 -16.72
N THR A 62 -6.66 4.15 -17.73
CA THR A 62 -7.48 5.37 -17.53
C THR A 62 -8.88 5.07 -17.00
N LYS A 63 -9.37 3.84 -17.17
CA LYS A 63 -10.74 3.43 -16.78
C LYS A 63 -10.81 2.73 -15.43
N LYS A 64 -9.67 2.32 -14.86
CA LYS A 64 -9.61 1.64 -13.57
C LYS A 64 -9.33 2.66 -12.48
N THR A 65 -9.94 2.48 -11.31
CA THR A 65 -9.62 3.22 -10.09
C THR A 65 -8.92 2.27 -9.12
N GLY A 66 -7.80 2.70 -8.56
CA GLY A 66 -7.03 1.92 -7.58
C GLY A 66 -5.76 1.27 -8.14
N LEU A 67 -4.81 1.03 -7.22
CA LEU A 67 -3.50 0.46 -7.50
C LEU A 67 -3.36 -0.92 -6.84
N GLU A 68 -2.93 -1.90 -7.62
CA GLU A 68 -2.60 -3.24 -7.16
C GLU A 68 -1.11 -3.50 -7.35
N VAL A 69 -0.45 -4.04 -6.34
CA VAL A 69 0.98 -4.38 -6.37
C VAL A 69 1.13 -5.88 -6.17
N ASN A 70 1.70 -6.60 -7.14
CA ASN A 70 1.88 -8.05 -7.09
C ASN A 70 0.58 -8.82 -6.74
N ASN A 71 -0.55 -8.38 -7.29
CA ASN A 71 -1.90 -8.91 -7.04
C ASN A 71 -2.39 -8.75 -5.59
N GLN A 72 -1.79 -7.83 -4.83
CA GLN A 72 -2.23 -7.44 -3.49
C GLN A 72 -2.66 -5.97 -3.49
N ASP A 73 -3.55 -5.61 -2.57
CA ASP A 73 -3.93 -4.21 -2.36
C ASP A 73 -2.70 -3.39 -1.98
N PHE A 74 -2.58 -2.19 -2.57
CA PHE A 74 -1.47 -1.28 -2.31
C PHE A 74 -1.24 -1.02 -0.82
N GLN A 75 -2.31 -0.79 -0.06
CA GLN A 75 -2.25 -0.52 1.39
C GLN A 75 -1.74 -1.71 2.20
N LYS A 76 -2.03 -2.95 1.76
CA LYS A 76 -1.54 -4.17 2.41
C LYS A 76 -0.08 -4.42 2.09
N TYR A 77 0.34 -4.09 0.87
CA TYR A 77 1.73 -4.27 0.44
C TYR A 77 2.66 -3.28 1.13
N PHE A 78 2.26 -2.01 1.23
CA PHE A 78 3.02 -0.97 1.93
C PHE A 78 2.33 -0.56 3.23
N PRO A 79 2.59 -1.22 4.37
CA PRO A 79 1.92 -0.88 5.64
C PRO A 79 2.35 0.48 6.21
N ILE A 80 3.55 0.95 5.85
CA ILE A 80 4.12 2.19 6.37
C ILE A 80 3.67 3.37 5.51
N LYS A 81 3.00 4.36 6.12
CA LYS A 81 2.50 5.56 5.43
C LYS A 81 3.58 6.30 4.63
N ARG A 82 4.79 6.45 5.21
CA ARG A 82 5.94 7.08 4.51
C ARG A 82 6.27 6.43 3.17
N LEU A 83 6.08 5.12 3.03
CA LEU A 83 6.31 4.42 1.75
C LEU A 83 5.15 4.64 0.79
N GLN A 84 3.93 4.73 1.31
CA GLN A 84 2.74 5.07 0.52
C GLN A 84 2.90 6.45 -0.10
N ASP A 85 3.27 7.46 0.70
CA ASP A 85 3.48 8.84 0.26
C ASP A 85 4.54 8.92 -0.85
N LYS A 86 5.61 8.11 -0.78
CA LYS A 86 6.63 8.05 -1.83
C LYS A 86 6.08 7.58 -3.17
N VAL A 87 5.19 6.58 -3.15
CA VAL A 87 4.57 6.05 -4.38
C VAL A 87 3.56 7.05 -4.95
N PHE A 88 2.81 7.75 -4.09
CA PHE A 88 1.82 8.74 -4.52
C PHE A 88 2.41 10.09 -4.92
N SER A 89 3.59 10.46 -4.42
CA SER A 89 4.27 11.73 -4.73
C SER A 89 4.25 12.15 -6.21
N PRO A 90 4.58 11.28 -7.20
CA PRO A 90 4.49 11.65 -8.62
C PRO A 90 3.04 11.92 -9.08
N LEU A 91 2.07 11.15 -8.60
CA LEU A 91 0.65 11.31 -8.96
C LEU A 91 0.04 12.57 -8.34
N GLU A 92 0.44 12.89 -7.11
CA GLU A 92 0.05 14.13 -6.41
C GLU A 92 0.60 15.37 -7.11
N LYS A 93 1.88 15.34 -7.54
CA LYS A 93 2.50 16.42 -8.30
C LYS A 93 1.75 16.71 -9.61
N MET A 94 1.27 15.66 -10.27
CA MET A 94 0.48 15.78 -11.48
C MET A 94 -1.02 16.02 -11.23
N LYS A 95 -1.49 15.97 -9.98
CA LYS A 95 -2.90 16.10 -9.58
C LYS A 95 -3.82 15.09 -10.28
N ILE A 96 -3.34 13.86 -10.48
CA ILE A 96 -4.04 12.77 -11.17
C ILE A 96 -4.18 11.50 -10.32
N SER A 97 -4.00 11.61 -9.00
CA SER A 97 -4.13 10.50 -8.03
C SER A 97 -5.42 9.71 -8.18
N ASP A 98 -6.53 10.40 -8.44
CA ASP A 98 -7.87 9.80 -8.38
C ASP A 98 -8.35 9.30 -9.76
N LYS A 99 -7.62 9.66 -10.83
CA LYS A 99 -8.02 9.42 -12.22
C LYS A 99 -7.37 8.18 -12.82
N LEU A 100 -6.30 7.68 -12.21
CA LEU A 100 -5.50 6.59 -12.74
C LEU A 100 -5.56 5.39 -11.81
N GLY A 101 -5.74 4.21 -12.41
CA GLY A 101 -5.59 2.93 -11.76
C GLY A 101 -4.50 2.13 -12.46
N GLY A 102 -3.97 1.13 -11.78
CA GLY A 102 -2.85 0.38 -12.33
C GLY A 102 -2.60 -0.96 -11.68
N VAL A 103 -1.95 -1.82 -12.45
CA VAL A 103 -1.41 -3.09 -11.97
C VAL A 103 0.10 -3.00 -12.06
N ILE A 104 0.75 -3.18 -10.92
CA ILE A 104 2.19 -3.04 -10.77
C ILE A 104 2.77 -4.40 -10.41
N LYS A 105 3.82 -4.81 -11.12
CA LYS A 105 4.62 -5.98 -10.76
C LYS A 105 6.02 -5.54 -10.36
N VAL A 106 6.43 -5.88 -9.14
CA VAL A 106 7.73 -5.48 -8.61
C VAL A 106 8.50 -6.69 -8.13
N LYS A 107 9.80 -6.70 -8.42
CA LYS A 107 10.74 -7.74 -7.97
C LYS A 107 12.10 -7.16 -7.61
N GLY A 108 12.78 -7.82 -6.67
CA GLY A 108 14.12 -7.44 -6.21
C GLY A 108 14.13 -6.33 -5.14
N GLY A 109 15.29 -6.14 -4.51
CA GLY A 109 15.50 -5.16 -3.45
C GLY A 109 14.67 -5.40 -2.19
N GLY A 110 14.48 -4.34 -1.40
CA GLY A 110 13.60 -4.31 -0.23
C GLY A 110 12.45 -3.33 -0.41
N ILE A 111 11.48 -3.34 0.51
CA ILE A 111 10.21 -2.64 0.36
C ILE A 111 10.34 -1.13 0.11
N SER A 112 11.34 -0.49 0.73
CA SER A 112 11.63 0.93 0.51
C SER A 112 12.16 1.22 -0.90
N ALA A 113 13.05 0.36 -1.41
CA ALA A 113 13.58 0.49 -2.77
C ALA A 113 12.49 0.18 -3.81
N GLN A 114 11.59 -0.75 -3.51
CA GLN A 114 10.44 -1.07 -4.35
C GLN A 114 9.47 0.11 -4.46
N ALA A 115 9.12 0.76 -3.35
CA ALA A 115 8.28 1.96 -3.37
C ALA A 115 8.88 3.06 -4.26
N GLU A 116 10.19 3.29 -4.13
CA GLU A 116 10.90 4.28 -4.94
C GLU A 116 11.02 3.86 -6.41
N ALA A 117 11.15 2.56 -6.70
CA ALA A 117 11.13 2.06 -8.07
C ALA A 117 9.77 2.29 -8.74
N ILE A 118 8.66 2.08 -8.02
CA ILE A 118 7.32 2.37 -8.53
C ILE A 118 7.17 3.86 -8.84
N ALA A 119 7.65 4.74 -7.95
CA ALA A 119 7.55 6.18 -8.12
C ALA A 119 8.34 6.73 -9.32
N LEU A 120 9.33 5.98 -9.82
CA LEU A 120 10.14 6.36 -10.99
C LEU A 120 9.58 5.83 -12.32
N GLY A 121 8.70 4.83 -12.26
CA GLY A 121 8.16 4.16 -13.43
C GLY A 121 6.72 4.54 -13.71
#